data_AF-A0A4P7W657-F1
#
_entry.id   AF-A0A4P7W657-F1
#
_cell.length_a   1.000
_cell.length_b   1.000
_cell.length_c   1.000
_cell.angle_alpha   90.00
_cell.angle_beta   90.00
_cell.angle_gamma   90.00
#
_symmetry.space_group_name_H-M   'P 1'
#
loop_
_entity.id
_entity.type
_entity.pdbx_description
1 polymer ?
#
loop_
_entity_poly.entity_id
_entity_poly.type
_entity_poly.pdbx_seq_one_letter_code
_entity_poly.pdbx_strand_id
1 'polypeptide(L)'
;MSNTTTKQLPHEKSEWNGYTLEEIRYMRAYTAARMEITRDRLQRNFGNLKDYGPVSKTGLLGKVLGTLSYIDIAIITYRIGSRALRTMRFLRGKR
;
A
#
# COMPACT_ATOMS: atom_id res chain seq x y z
N MET A 1 40.37 15.67 33.82
CA MET A 1 39.77 16.19 32.58
C MET A 1 39.44 15.01 31.69
N SER A 2 38.16 14.68 31.54
CA SER A 2 37.71 13.56 30.69
C SER A 2 37.65 14.02 29.23
N ASN A 3 38.54 13.49 28.38
CA ASN A 3 38.51 13.73 26.94
C ASN A 3 37.30 12.99 26.33
N THR A 4 36.23 13.72 26.04
CA THR A 4 35.08 13.18 25.29
C THR A 4 35.35 13.30 23.80
N THR A 5 35.88 12.25 23.18
CA THR A 5 36.03 12.15 21.72
C THR A 5 34.64 12.07 21.09
N THR A 6 34.09 13.19 20.64
CA THR A 6 32.81 13.23 19.92
C THR A 6 32.98 12.56 18.57
N LYS A 7 32.20 11.49 18.33
CA LYS A 7 32.20 10.75 17.07
C LYS A 7 31.64 11.64 15.96
N GLN A 8 32.50 12.14 15.08
CA GLN A 8 32.09 12.88 13.89
C GLN A 8 31.30 11.97 12.95
N LEU A 9 30.14 12.42 12.51
CA LEU A 9 29.27 11.65 11.65
C LEU A 9 29.67 11.85 10.18
N PRO A 10 29.63 10.81 9.32
CA PRO A 10 30.04 10.92 7.92
C PRO A 10 29.27 11.99 7.14
N HIS A 11 28.02 12.28 7.54
CA HIS A 11 27.14 13.26 6.92
C HIS A 11 27.40 14.71 7.36
N GLU A 12 28.28 14.94 8.34
CA GLU A 12 28.72 16.29 8.70
C GLU A 12 29.86 16.80 7.78
N LYS A 13 30.37 15.92 6.90
CA LYS A 13 31.40 16.26 5.92
C LYS A 13 30.76 16.78 4.64
N SER A 14 31.36 17.82 4.02
CA SER A 14 30.81 18.43 2.80
C SER A 14 30.78 17.50 1.58
N GLU A 15 31.53 16.39 1.61
CA GLU A 15 31.62 15.40 0.54
C GLU A 15 30.53 14.31 0.59
N TRP A 16 29.63 14.36 1.59
CA TRP A 16 28.60 13.35 1.76
C TRP A 16 27.45 13.56 0.77
N ASN A 17 27.31 12.63 -0.18
CA ASN A 17 26.31 12.70 -1.26
C ASN A 17 25.01 11.91 -0.96
N GLY A 18 24.86 11.32 0.23
CA GLY A 18 23.73 10.44 0.57
C GLY A 18 22.72 11.06 1.53
N TYR A 19 21.64 10.34 1.83
CA TYR A 19 20.71 10.77 2.89
C TYR A 19 21.33 10.59 4.28
N THR A 20 21.12 11.58 5.12
CA THR A 20 21.41 11.51 6.56
C THR A 20 20.43 10.57 7.26
N LEU A 21 20.80 10.12 8.46
CA LEU A 21 19.93 9.24 9.24
C LEU A 21 18.61 9.93 9.61
N GLU A 22 18.63 11.24 9.85
CA GLU A 22 17.46 12.03 10.18
C GLU A 22 16.51 12.16 9.00
N GLU A 23 17.03 12.39 7.80
CA GLU A 23 16.22 12.43 6.57
C GLU A 23 15.54 11.08 6.31
N ILE A 24 16.25 9.96 6.46
CA ILE A 24 15.66 8.63 6.29
C ILE A 24 14.55 8.39 7.33
N ARG A 25 14.78 8.78 8.59
CA ARG A 25 13.76 8.66 9.65
C ARG A 25 12.55 9.53 9.35
N TYR A 26 12.76 10.76 8.91
CA TYR A 26 11.71 11.68 8.51
C TYR A 26 10.88 11.10 7.36
N MET A 27 11.53 10.62 6.29
CA MET A 27 10.84 10.01 5.15
C MET A 27 10.00 8.78 5.55
N ARG A 28 10.52 7.95 6.46
CA ARG A 28 9.77 6.81 7.01
C ARG A 28 8.57 7.25 7.84
N ALA A 29 8.76 8.20 8.75
CA ALA A 29 7.69 8.74 9.60
C ALA A 29 6.59 9.40 8.75
N TYR A 30 6.99 10.22 7.77
CA TYR A 30 6.08 10.85 6.83
C TYR A 30 5.28 9.81 6.02
N THR A 31 5.95 8.78 5.49
CA THR A 31 5.29 7.72 4.75
C THR A 31 4.32 6.93 5.63
N ALA A 32 4.71 6.63 6.87
CA ALA A 32 3.85 5.96 7.84
C ALA A 32 2.59 6.78 8.15
N ALA A 33 2.74 8.07 8.43
CA ALA A 33 1.63 8.98 8.68
C ALA A 33 0.68 9.07 7.47
N ARG A 34 1.24 9.13 6.25
CA ARG A 34 0.43 9.14 5.01
C ARG A 34 -0.36 7.84 4.82
N MET A 35 0.24 6.70 5.16
CA MET A 35 -0.43 5.40 5.11
C MET A 35 -1.56 5.32 6.14
N GLU A 36 -1.35 5.84 7.35
CA GLU A 36 -2.37 5.88 8.41
C GLU A 36 -3.58 6.73 7.99
N ILE A 37 -3.35 7.94 7.47
CA ILE A 37 -4.42 8.80 6.93
C ILE A 37 -5.20 8.08 5.82
N THR A 38 -4.49 7.38 4.94
CA THR A 38 -5.12 6.64 3.82
C THR A 38 -5.91 5.45 4.33
N ARG A 39 -5.39 4.74 5.34
CA ARG A 39 -6.08 3.63 6.02
C ARG A 39 -7.38 4.10 6.65
N ASP A 40 -7.36 5.22 7.37
CA ASP A 40 -8.56 5.78 8.00
C ASP A 40 -9.61 6.17 6.97
N ARG A 41 -9.20 6.81 5.87
CA ARG A 41 -10.11 7.12 4.76
C ARG A 41 -10.71 5.86 4.18
N LEU A 42 -9.91 4.82 3.97
CA LEU A 42 -10.37 3.54 3.45
C LEU A 42 -11.35 2.89 4.43
N GLN A 43 -11.02 2.82 5.72
CA GLN A 43 -11.91 2.28 6.75
C GLN A 43 -13.24 3.01 6.83
N ARG A 44 -13.25 4.35 6.75
CA ARG A 44 -14.49 5.15 6.68
C ARG A 44 -15.31 4.81 5.43
N ASN A 45 -14.66 4.73 4.28
CA ASN A 45 -15.33 4.36 3.02
C ASN A 45 -15.93 2.94 3.07
N PHE A 46 -15.22 1.98 3.69
CA PHE A 46 -15.71 0.61 3.88
C PHE A 46 -16.80 0.51 4.97
N GLY A 47 -16.71 1.28 6.05
CA GLY A 47 -17.72 1.36 7.10
C GLY A 47 -19.04 1.88 6.53
N ASN A 48 -18.99 2.99 5.78
CA ASN A 48 -20.14 3.53 5.07
C ASN A 48 -20.75 2.51 4.10
N LEU A 49 -19.92 1.67 3.45
CA LEU A 49 -20.39 0.63 2.55
C LEU A 49 -21.14 -0.51 3.28
N LYS A 50 -20.81 -0.81 4.53
CA LYS A 50 -21.51 -1.85 5.32
C LYS A 50 -22.94 -1.43 5.69
N ASP A 51 -23.17 -0.13 5.86
CA ASP A 51 -24.47 0.43 6.25
C ASP A 51 -25.45 0.60 5.07
N TYR A 52 -24.96 0.59 3.83
CA TYR A 52 -25.80 0.39 2.65
C TYR A 52 -25.97 -1.12 2.43
N GLY A 53 -27.21 -1.62 2.53
CA GLY A 53 -27.59 -3.04 2.40
C GLY A 53 -27.08 -3.77 1.12
N PRO A 54 -27.48 -5.04 0.91
CA PRO A 54 -26.75 -6.01 0.10
C PRO A 54 -26.38 -5.47 -1.29
N VAL A 55 -25.09 -5.15 -1.42
CA VAL A 55 -24.28 -5.02 -2.64
C VAL A 55 -25.11 -4.88 -3.93
N SER A 56 -25.43 -3.65 -4.31
CA SER A 56 -25.74 -3.38 -5.71
C SER A 56 -24.48 -3.74 -6.52
N LYS A 57 -24.57 -4.80 -7.32
CA LYS A 57 -23.45 -5.46 -8.00
C LYS A 57 -22.66 -4.57 -8.98
N THR A 58 -23.06 -3.31 -9.13
CA THR A 58 -22.59 -2.39 -10.17
C THR A 58 -22.04 -1.08 -9.59
N GLY A 59 -22.29 -0.75 -8.31
CA GLY A 59 -22.13 0.61 -7.81
C GLY A 59 -20.69 1.06 -7.47
N LEU A 60 -19.89 0.19 -6.84
CA LEU A 60 -18.57 0.58 -6.31
C LEU A 60 -17.40 -0.10 -7.00
N LEU A 61 -17.53 -1.39 -7.35
CA LEU A 61 -16.55 -2.03 -8.22
C LEU A 61 -16.52 -1.34 -9.59
N GLY A 62 -17.66 -0.92 -10.12
CA GLY A 62 -17.71 -0.11 -11.35
C GLY A 62 -17.00 1.25 -11.22
N LYS A 63 -17.15 1.93 -10.07
CA LYS A 63 -16.48 3.21 -9.81
C LYS A 63 -14.97 3.06 -9.59
N VAL A 64 -14.55 2.04 -8.83
CA VAL A 64 -13.13 1.77 -8.56
C VAL A 64 -12.43 1.25 -9.82
N LEU A 65 -13.04 0.30 -10.54
CA LEU A 65 -12.51 -0.18 -11.81
C LEU A 65 -12.53 0.94 -12.87
N GLY A 66 -13.52 1.83 -12.88
CA GLY A 66 -13.54 3.00 -13.76
C GLY A 66 -12.44 4.03 -13.48
N THR A 67 -11.90 4.07 -12.26
CA THR A 67 -10.74 4.92 -11.91
C THR A 67 -9.39 4.27 -12.20
N LEU A 68 -9.37 2.96 -12.45
CA LEU A 68 -8.15 2.22 -12.79
C LEU A 68 -7.94 2.25 -14.31
N SER A 69 -6.69 2.31 -14.74
CA SER A 69 -6.37 2.17 -16.16
C SER A 69 -6.80 0.79 -16.65
N TYR A 70 -7.24 0.67 -17.91
CA TYR A 70 -7.58 -0.61 -18.54
C TYR A 70 -6.47 -1.67 -18.38
N ILE A 71 -5.21 -1.22 -18.36
CA ILE A 71 -4.03 -2.08 -18.15
C ILE A 71 -4.03 -2.65 -16.73
N ASP A 72 -4.31 -1.82 -15.71
CA ASP A 72 -4.35 -2.26 -14.32
C ASP A 72 -5.49 -3.25 -14.07
N ILE A 73 -6.66 -2.99 -14.68
CA ILE A 73 -7.80 -3.90 -14.64
C ILE A 73 -7.41 -5.25 -15.27
N ALA A 74 -6.74 -5.26 -16.42
CA ALA A 74 -6.30 -6.49 -17.08
C ALA A 74 -5.33 -7.30 -16.21
N ILE A 75 -4.34 -6.64 -15.59
CA ILE A 75 -3.36 -7.30 -14.71
C ILE A 75 -4.04 -7.90 -13.47
N ILE A 76 -4.92 -7.12 -12.81
CA ILE A 76 -5.64 -7.58 -11.63
C ILE A 76 -6.56 -8.75 -11.97
N THR A 77 -7.30 -8.65 -13.07
CA THR A 77 -8.22 -9.68 -13.54
C THR A 77 -7.48 -10.96 -13.91
N TYR A 78 -6.33 -10.84 -14.58
CA TYR A 78 -5.49 -11.99 -14.92
C TYR A 78 -4.94 -12.67 -13.65
N ARG A 79 -4.44 -11.90 -12.68
CA ARG A 79 -3.82 -12.45 -11.47
C ARG A 79 -4.83 -13.11 -10.54
N ILE A 80 -6.00 -12.50 -10.35
CA ILE A 80 -7.08 -13.06 -9.53
C ILE A 80 -7.75 -14.21 -10.28
N GLY A 81 -8.06 -14.02 -11.56
CA GLY A 81 -8.71 -15.02 -12.40
C GLY A 81 -7.88 -16.29 -12.56
N SER A 82 -6.57 -16.19 -12.81
CA SER A 82 -5.68 -17.35 -12.91
C SER A 82 -5.63 -18.17 -11.61
N ARG A 83 -5.61 -17.51 -10.45
CA ARG A 83 -5.66 -18.17 -9.14
C ARG A 83 -7.03 -18.82 -8.88
N ALA A 84 -8.12 -18.10 -9.15
CA ALA A 84 -9.47 -18.62 -8.98
C ALA A 84 -9.73 -19.84 -9.88
N LEU A 85 -9.33 -19.78 -11.15
CA LEU A 85 -9.43 -20.90 -12.09
C LEU A 85 -8.60 -22.10 -11.65
N ARG A 86 -7.41 -21.87 -11.08
CA ARG A 86 -6.57 -22.94 -10.56
C ARG A 86 -7.26 -23.65 -9.39
N THR A 87 -7.74 -22.89 -8.40
CA THR A 87 -8.46 -23.44 -7.25
C THR A 87 -9.77 -24.11 -7.67
N MET A 88 -10.51 -23.52 -8.60
CA MET A 88 -11.75 -24.11 -9.15
C MET A 88 -11.48 -25.42 -9.89
N ARG A 89 -10.41 -25.50 -10.69
CA ARG A 89 -10.00 -26.74 -11.36
C ARG A 89 -9.64 -27.83 -10.36
N PHE A 90 -8.94 -27.49 -9.27
CA PHE A 90 -8.63 -28.44 -8.20
C PHE A 90 -9.89 -28.94 -7.46
N LEU A 91 -10.86 -28.07 -7.20
CA LEU A 91 -12.12 -28.44 -6.55
C LEU A 91 -13.03 -29.26 -7.48
N ARG A 92 -13.03 -28.96 -8.78
CA ARG A 92 -13.86 -29.63 -9.78
C ARG A 92 -13.26 -30.97 -10.24
N GLY A 93 -11.95 -31.18 -10.08
CA GLY A 93 -11.28 -32.47 -10.31
C GLY A 93 -11.30 -33.43 -9.11
N LYS A 94 -11.84 -33.00 -7.96
CA LYS A 94 -12.06 -33.83 -6.77
C LYS A 94 -13.51 -34.32 -6.61
N ARG A 95 -14.38 -33.99 -7.57
CA ARG A 95 -15.73 -34.56 -7.72
C ARG A 95 -15.72 -35.60 -8.82
#